data_AF-A0A5M8FAX9-F1
#
_entry.id   AF-A0A5M8FAX9-F1
#
_cell.length_a   1.000
_cell.length_b   1.000
_cell.length_c   1.000
_cell.angle_alpha   90.00
_cell.angle_beta   90.00
_cell.angle_gamma   90.00
#
_symmetry.space_group_name_H-M   'P 1'
#
loop_
_entity.id
_entity.type
_entity.pdbx_description
1 polymer ?
#
loop_
_entity_poly.entity_id
_entity_poly.type
_entity_poly.pdbx_seq_one_letter_code
_entity_poly.pdbx_strand_id
1 'polypeptide(L)'
;MLQTALLRLSALLERISHPRAAEVRELADLLQVSPELAMRQLDSNAWWAGAGSLAAETMIDNPGLPEGLWQSEVREFRALLIEIGELIKAEGATNPGLGSWLLAFSNWNASEV
;
A
#
# COMPACT_ATOMS: atom_id res chain seq x y z
N MET A 1 3.91 6.03 -13.50
CA MET A 1 2.72 5.31 -12.98
C MET A 1 2.97 4.86 -11.56
N LEU A 2 3.91 3.92 -11.32
CA LEU A 2 4.24 3.45 -9.96
C LEU A 2 4.66 4.56 -8.97
N GLN A 3 5.54 5.48 -9.39
CA GLN A 3 5.92 6.62 -8.56
C GLN A 3 4.71 7.44 -8.11
N THR A 4 3.82 7.79 -9.04
CA THR A 4 2.61 8.56 -8.76
C THR A 4 1.69 7.83 -7.77
N ALA A 5 1.53 6.51 -7.91
CA ALA A 5 0.78 5.70 -6.98
C ALA A 5 1.39 5.73 -5.57
N LEU A 6 2.71 5.65 -5.45
CA LEU A 6 3.42 5.77 -4.16
C LEU A 6 3.27 7.17 -3.53
N LEU A 7 3.35 8.24 -4.33
CA LEU A 7 3.15 9.60 -3.82
C LEU A 7 1.71 9.81 -3.31
N ARG A 8 0.72 9.21 -3.96
CA ARG A 8 -0.69 9.21 -3.53
C ARG A 8 -0.88 8.38 -2.25
N LEU A 9 -0.25 7.20 -2.19
CA LEU A 9 -0.28 6.36 -1.00
C LEU A 9 0.35 7.08 0.20
N SER A 10 1.50 7.70 0.03
CA SER A 10 2.14 8.52 1.08
C SER A 10 1.20 9.61 1.58
N ALA A 11 0.58 10.38 0.68
CA ALA A 11 -0.37 11.43 1.07
C ALA A 11 -1.61 10.87 1.80
N LEU A 12 -2.10 9.69 1.42
CA LEU A 12 -3.18 9.02 2.14
C LEU A 12 -2.76 8.63 3.55
N LEU A 13 -1.58 8.01 3.68
CA LEU A 13 -1.01 7.60 4.96
C LEU A 13 -0.80 8.82 5.89
N GLU A 14 -0.43 9.99 5.35
CA GLU A 14 -0.38 11.24 6.12
C GLU A 14 -1.76 11.64 6.66
N ARG A 15 -2.82 11.57 5.83
CA ARG A 15 -4.19 11.93 6.26
C ARG A 15 -4.70 11.05 7.39
N ILE A 16 -4.34 9.76 7.39
CA ILE A 16 -4.72 8.83 8.44
C ILE A 16 -3.69 8.74 9.58
N SER A 17 -2.69 9.63 9.61
CA SER A 17 -1.62 9.66 10.62
C SER A 17 -0.84 8.35 10.76
N HIS A 18 -0.69 7.61 9.66
CA HIS A 18 0.07 6.35 9.64
C HIS A 18 1.58 6.63 9.67
N PRO A 19 2.36 5.99 10.55
CA PRO A 19 3.77 6.33 10.77
C PRO A 19 4.67 6.10 9.55
N ARG A 20 4.26 5.21 8.64
CA ARG A 20 5.02 4.84 7.43
C ARG A 20 4.82 5.79 6.25
N ALA A 21 4.10 6.90 6.42
CA ALA A 21 3.85 7.86 5.34
C ALA A 21 5.14 8.45 4.74
N ALA A 22 6.13 8.77 5.60
CA ALA A 22 7.43 9.27 5.20
C ALA A 22 8.26 8.20 4.46
N GLU A 23 8.25 6.96 4.95
CA GLU A 23 8.93 5.83 4.31
C GLU A 23 8.42 5.62 2.87
N VAL A 24 7.10 5.68 2.66
CA VAL A 24 6.51 5.55 1.31
C VAL A 24 6.91 6.71 0.39
N ARG A 25 7.04 7.93 0.94
CA ARG A 25 7.56 9.09 0.18
C ARG A 25 8.99 8.86 -0.26
N GLU A 26 9.86 8.48 0.68
CA GLU A 26 11.27 8.19 0.42
C GLU A 26 11.43 7.08 -0.62
N LEU A 27 10.56 6.07 -0.59
CA LEU A 27 10.57 5.01 -1.60
C LEU A 27 10.17 5.50 -3.00
N ALA A 28 9.24 6.45 -3.09
CA ALA A 28 8.87 7.08 -4.35
C ALA A 28 10.04 7.90 -4.94
N ASP A 29 10.83 8.55 -4.08
CA ASP A 29 12.04 9.27 -4.49
C ASP A 29 13.16 8.28 -4.88
N LEU A 30 13.32 7.19 -4.12
CA LEU A 30 14.28 6.13 -4.40
C LEU A 30 14.01 5.47 -5.76
N LEU A 31 12.74 5.33 -6.16
CA LEU A 31 12.38 4.79 -7.47
C LEU A 31 12.97 5.61 -8.63
N GLN A 32 13.26 6.90 -8.45
CA GLN A 32 13.92 7.73 -9.47
C GLN A 32 15.45 7.58 -9.48
N VAL A 33 16.03 7.23 -8.34
CA VAL A 33 17.50 7.18 -8.15
C VAL A 33 18.03 5.76 -8.36
N SER A 34 17.33 4.76 -7.81
CA SER A 34 17.68 3.34 -7.92
C SER A 34 16.40 2.50 -8.01
N PRO A 35 15.83 2.37 -9.22
CA PRO A 35 14.61 1.59 -9.44
C PRO A 35 14.73 0.15 -8.93
N GLU A 36 15.86 -0.51 -9.14
CA GLU A 36 16.06 -1.91 -8.76
C GLU A 36 16.07 -2.11 -7.23
N LEU A 37 16.56 -1.11 -6.48
CA LEU A 37 16.50 -1.16 -5.02
C LEU A 37 15.08 -0.86 -4.54
N ALA A 38 14.40 0.12 -5.13
CA ALA A 38 13.01 0.43 -4.80
C ALA A 38 12.09 -0.76 -5.07
N MET A 39 12.24 -1.42 -6.21
CA MET A 39 11.46 -2.62 -6.57
C MET A 39 11.70 -3.77 -5.58
N ARG A 40 12.95 -4.00 -5.14
CA ARG A 40 13.25 -5.00 -4.11
C ARG A 40 12.61 -4.67 -2.76
N GLN A 41 12.55 -3.39 -2.38
CA GLN A 41 11.86 -2.99 -1.15
C GLN A 41 10.34 -3.16 -1.27
N LEU A 42 9.77 -2.80 -2.43
CA LEU A 42 8.35 -3.01 -2.71
C LEU A 42 7.99 -4.50 -2.70
N ASP A 43 8.87 -5.41 -3.14
CA ASP A 43 8.63 -6.86 -3.09
C ASP A 43 8.93 -7.49 -1.71
N SER A 44 9.25 -6.68 -0.69
CA SER A 44 9.63 -7.19 0.63
C SER A 44 8.42 -7.52 1.51
N ASN A 45 8.65 -8.34 2.55
CA ASN A 45 7.63 -8.67 3.54
C ASN A 45 7.10 -7.44 4.29
N ALA A 46 7.91 -6.37 4.41
CA ALA A 46 7.48 -5.12 5.04
C ALA A 46 6.28 -4.50 4.33
N TRP A 47 6.01 -4.86 3.07
CA TRP A 47 4.83 -4.41 2.33
C TRP A 47 3.67 -5.40 2.41
N TRP A 48 3.95 -6.71 2.32
CA TRP A 48 2.92 -7.71 2.02
C TRP A 48 2.77 -8.87 2.99
N ALA A 49 3.69 -9.09 3.93
CA ALA A 49 3.68 -10.31 4.73
C ALA A 49 3.92 -10.08 6.22
N GLY A 50 3.05 -10.69 7.04
CA GLY A 50 3.07 -10.57 8.50
C GLY A 50 2.26 -9.40 9.03
N ALA A 51 2.02 -9.41 10.34
CA ALA A 51 1.20 -8.40 11.02
C ALA A 51 1.81 -6.98 11.00
N GLY A 52 3.13 -6.86 10.79
CA GLY A 52 3.83 -5.58 10.63
C GLY A 52 4.06 -5.17 9.17
N SER A 53 3.33 -5.78 8.23
CA SER A 53 3.37 -5.34 6.84
C SER A 53 2.50 -4.11 6.64
N LEU A 54 2.83 -3.25 5.68
CA LEU A 54 2.05 -2.02 5.41
C LEU A 54 0.58 -2.34 5.16
N ALA A 55 0.34 -3.42 4.39
CA ALA A 55 -0.99 -3.91 4.09
C ALA A 55 -1.75 -4.35 5.35
N ALA A 56 -1.09 -5.03 6.30
CA ALA A 56 -1.72 -5.45 7.55
C ALA A 56 -1.94 -4.29 8.52
N GLU A 57 -0.91 -3.47 8.75
CA GLU A 57 -0.92 -2.36 9.72
C GLU A 57 -2.01 -1.34 9.40
N THR A 58 -2.23 -1.05 8.12
CA THR A 58 -3.22 -0.05 7.71
C THR A 58 -4.66 -0.55 7.84
N MET A 59 -4.87 -1.87 7.95
CA MET A 59 -6.21 -2.47 8.14
C MET A 59 -6.58 -2.65 9.62
N ILE A 60 -5.75 -2.15 10.55
CA ILE A 60 -6.04 -2.10 11.99
C ILE A 60 -7.17 -1.07 12.26
N ASP A 61 -7.61 -0.99 13.52
CA ASP A 61 -8.66 -0.10 14.00
C ASP A 61 -8.49 1.38 13.59
N ASN A 62 -9.63 2.02 13.36
CA ASN A 62 -9.76 3.45 13.06
C ASN A 62 -8.99 4.30 14.09
N PRO A 63 -8.02 5.14 13.68
CA PRO A 63 -7.17 5.93 14.58
C PRO A 63 -7.90 7.13 15.25
N GLY A 64 -9.24 7.14 15.25
CA GLY A 64 -10.07 8.20 15.81
C GLY A 64 -10.63 9.17 14.75
N LEU A 65 -10.60 8.79 13.47
CA LEU A 65 -11.23 9.55 12.38
C LEU A 65 -12.75 9.34 12.37
N PRO A 66 -13.52 10.30 11.81
CA PRO A 66 -14.93 10.08 11.51
C PRO A 66 -15.13 8.81 10.67
N GLU A 67 -16.07 7.96 11.04
CA GLU A 67 -16.24 6.63 10.44
C GLU A 67 -16.37 6.65 8.91
N GLY A 68 -17.18 7.56 8.37
CA GLY A 68 -17.33 7.70 6.91
C GLY A 68 -16.04 8.15 6.21
N LEU A 69 -15.21 8.96 6.88
CA LEU A 69 -13.89 9.33 6.37
C LEU A 69 -12.96 8.12 6.40
N TRP A 70 -12.91 7.39 7.53
CA TRP A 70 -12.08 6.19 7.66
C TRP A 70 -12.39 5.15 6.59
N GLN A 71 -13.67 4.84 6.38
CA GLN A 71 -14.09 3.89 5.34
C GLN A 71 -13.65 4.33 3.94
N SER A 72 -13.78 5.63 3.63
CA SER A 72 -13.31 6.20 2.36
C SER A 72 -11.80 6.06 2.19
N GLU A 73 -11.03 6.40 3.23
CA GLU A 73 -9.56 6.32 3.21
C GLU A 73 -9.08 4.87 3.10
N VAL A 74 -9.68 3.93 3.83
CA VAL A 74 -9.35 2.49 3.71
C VAL A 74 -9.70 1.97 2.32
N ARG A 75 -10.80 2.41 1.71
CA ARG A 75 -11.14 2.02 0.32
C ARG A 75 -10.11 2.55 -0.67
N GLU A 76 -9.69 3.81 -0.54
CA GLU A 76 -8.66 4.40 -1.40
C GLU A 76 -7.30 3.71 -1.18
N PHE A 77 -6.93 3.41 0.07
CA PHE A 77 -5.72 2.66 0.40
C PHE A 77 -5.69 1.31 -0.31
N ARG A 78 -6.78 0.54 -0.18
CA ARG A 78 -6.93 -0.77 -0.84
C ARG A 78 -6.77 -0.66 -2.36
N ALA A 79 -7.38 0.36 -2.97
CA ALA A 79 -7.26 0.60 -4.41
C ALA A 79 -5.82 0.92 -4.83
N LEU A 80 -5.11 1.76 -4.06
CA LEU A 80 -3.71 2.10 -4.33
C LEU A 80 -2.78 0.90 -4.15
N LEU A 81 -2.99 0.06 -3.13
CA LEU A 81 -2.21 -1.16 -2.94
C LEU A 81 -2.46 -2.20 -4.04
N ILE A 82 -3.69 -2.27 -4.58
CA ILE A 82 -3.97 -3.07 -5.78
C ILE A 82 -3.19 -2.52 -6.98
N GLU A 83 -3.26 -1.21 -7.25
CA GLU A 83 -2.54 -0.57 -8.35
C GLU A 83 -1.03 -0.83 -8.26
N ILE A 84 -0.43 -0.56 -7.10
CA ILE A 84 1.00 -0.78 -6.84
C ILE A 84 1.34 -2.26 -7.00
N GLY A 85 0.54 -3.15 -6.40
CA GLY A 85 0.78 -4.58 -6.42
C GLY A 85 0.73 -5.18 -7.83
N GLU A 86 -0.22 -4.77 -8.67
CA GLU A 86 -0.28 -5.21 -10.07
C GLU A 86 0.89 -4.65 -10.90
N LEU A 87 1.30 -3.40 -10.65
CA LEU A 87 2.47 -2.82 -11.30
C LEU A 87 3.76 -3.59 -10.97
N ILE A 88 4.01 -3.90 -9.69
CA ILE A 88 5.24 -4.63 -9.33
C ILE A 88 5.19 -6.10 -9.74
N LYS A 89 4.01 -6.70 -9.79
CA LYS A 89 3.81 -8.06 -10.30
C LYS A 89 4.10 -8.16 -11.80
N ALA A 90 3.71 -7.14 -12.58
CA ALA A 90 4.05 -7.05 -13.99
C ALA A 90 5.57 -6.98 -14.23
N GLU A 91 6.31 -6.40 -13.27
CA GLU A 91 7.77 -6.32 -13.26
C GLU A 91 8.46 -7.54 -12.62
N GLY A 92 7.71 -8.58 -12.25
CA GLY A 92 8.24 -9.85 -11.76
C GLY A 92 8.37 -9.99 -10.24
N ALA A 93 7.63 -9.19 -9.45
CA ALA A 93 7.55 -9.37 -7.99
C ALA A 93 7.17 -10.82 -7.61
N THR A 94 7.81 -11.33 -6.56
CA THR A 94 7.74 -12.75 -6.16
C THR A 94 7.20 -12.96 -4.75
N ASN A 95 6.90 -11.90 -4.00
CA ASN A 95 6.43 -12.02 -2.62
C ASN A 95 5.14 -12.84 -2.54
N PRO A 96 5.09 -13.92 -1.74
CA PRO A 96 3.90 -14.75 -1.65
C PRO A 96 2.71 -14.01 -1.00
N GLY A 97 2.96 -13.03 -0.11
CA GLY A 97 1.92 -12.23 0.53
C GLY A 97 1.20 -11.27 -0.43
N LEU A 98 1.87 -10.85 -1.51
CA LEU A 98 1.31 -9.92 -2.50
C LEU A 98 0.01 -10.46 -3.09
N GLY A 99 0.02 -11.71 -3.56
CA GLY A 99 -1.16 -12.33 -4.18
C GLY A 99 -2.35 -12.44 -3.22
N SER A 100 -2.09 -12.76 -1.95
CA SER A 100 -3.14 -12.82 -0.93
C SER A 100 -3.80 -11.46 -0.68
N TRP A 101 -3.00 -10.39 -0.57
CA TRP A 101 -3.53 -9.04 -0.36
C TRP A 101 -4.28 -8.50 -1.59
N LEU A 102 -3.75 -8.72 -2.79
CA LEU A 102 -4.43 -8.32 -4.03
C LEU A 102 -5.83 -8.93 -4.13
N LEU A 103 -5.96 -10.22 -3.83
CA LEU A 103 -7.25 -10.91 -3.81
C LEU A 103 -8.17 -10.37 -2.71
N ALA A 104 -7.65 -10.22 -1.49
CA ALA A 104 -8.43 -9.73 -0.35
C ALA A 104 -8.98 -8.31 -0.60
N PHE A 105 -8.11 -7.37 -0.99
CA PHE A 105 -8.49 -6.00 -1.27
C PHE A 105 -9.48 -5.88 -2.42
N SER A 106 -9.29 -6.67 -3.49
CA SER A 106 -10.22 -6.69 -4.62
C SER A 106 -11.62 -7.14 -4.18
N ASN A 107 -11.70 -8.21 -3.38
CA ASN A 107 -12.97 -8.73 -2.87
C ASN A 107 -13.66 -7.74 -1.92
N TRP A 108 -12.90 -7.11 -1.01
CA TRP A 108 -13.47 -6.14 -0.07
C TRP A 108 -13.99 -4.90 -0.78
N ASN A 109 -13.22 -4.34 -1.73
CA ASN A 109 -13.64 -3.18 -2.51
C ASN A 109 -14.86 -3.47 -3.41
N ALA A 110 -15.00 -4.71 -3.91
CA ALA A 110 -16.17 -5.14 -4.66
C ALA A 110 -17.41 -5.35 -3.79
N SER A 111 -17.23 -5.67 -2.50
CA SER A 111 -18.31 -5.98 -1.56
C SER A 111 -18.79 -4.77 -0.75
N GLU A 112 -18.20 -3.58 -0.97
CA GLU A 112 -18.42 -2.35 -0.19
C GLU A 112 -18.22 -2.53 1.33
N VAL A 113 -17.41 -3.51 1.72
CA VAL A 113 -17.04 -3.77 3.13
C VAL A 113 -15.94 -2.81 3.57
#